data_AF-A0AAU3XMQ9-F1
#
_entry.id   AF-A0AAU3XMQ9-F1
#
_cell.length_a   1.000
_cell.length_b   1.000
_cell.length_c   1.000
_cell.angle_alpha   90.00
_cell.angle_beta   90.00
_cell.angle_gamma   90.00
#
_symmetry.space_group_name_H-M   'P 1'
#
loop_
_entity.id
_entity.type
_entity.pdbx_description
1 polymer ?
#
loop_
_entity_poly.entity_id
_entity_poly.type
_entity_poly.pdbx_seq_one_letter_code
_entity_poly.pdbx_strand_id
1 'polypeptide(L)'
;MLLALVGQDRRAHVLHKAFVAAGGHKPIIPGPALSQAWRTSPKTAYAWKRLLADAFVYPADRARYPDDLPPRCLPCAGGVNIEGWKTLGDMIGSAALPPKKRPDPVDALAVLIAAGHGGGSVLTSDRDDIEAYAATLPGSGVTAVAI
;
A
#
# COMPACT_ATOMS: atom_id res chain seq x y z
N MET A 1 6.32 5.40 -3.17
CA MET A 1 7.41 4.42 -2.95
C MET A 1 7.82 3.59 -4.16
N LEU A 2 6.89 2.98 -4.91
CA LEU A 2 7.24 1.99 -5.95
C LEU A 2 8.25 2.52 -6.98
N LEU A 3 8.02 3.74 -7.50
CA LEU A 3 8.94 4.38 -8.44
C LEU A 3 10.33 4.65 -7.83
N ALA A 4 10.40 4.99 -6.54
CA ALA A 4 11.67 5.18 -5.84
C ALA A 4 12.46 3.87 -5.72
N LEU A 5 11.79 2.76 -5.36
CA LEU A 5 12.40 1.44 -5.30
C LEU A 5 12.88 0.95 -6.67
N VAL A 6 12.09 1.17 -7.72
CA VAL A 6 12.48 0.80 -9.08
C VAL A 6 13.61 1.69 -9.59
N GLY A 7 13.59 2.97 -9.23
CA GLY A 7 14.63 3.97 -9.51
C GLY A 7 15.91 3.82 -8.70
N GLN A 8 16.05 2.77 -7.87
CA GLN A 8 17.22 2.49 -7.03
C GLN A 8 17.48 3.54 -5.95
N ASP A 9 16.44 4.20 -5.44
CA ASP A 9 16.58 5.10 -4.31
C ASP A 9 17.06 4.36 -3.05
N ARG A 10 18.16 4.85 -2.47
CA ARG A 10 18.83 4.18 -1.35
C ARG A 10 17.96 4.14 -0.10
N ARG A 11 17.27 5.24 0.23
CA ARG A 11 16.45 5.35 1.44
C ARG A 11 15.24 4.43 1.35
N ALA A 12 14.54 4.43 0.22
CA ALA A 12 13.44 3.53 -0.05
C ALA A 12 13.86 2.05 0.09
N HIS A 13 15.02 1.68 -0.46
CA HIS A 13 15.55 0.32 -0.32
C HIS A 13 15.90 -0.06 1.11
N VAL A 14 16.47 0.85 1.90
CA VAL A 14 16.78 0.60 3.31
C VAL A 14 15.48 0.36 4.10
N LEU A 15 14.48 1.21 3.93
CA LEU A 15 13.19 1.08 4.61
C LEU A 15 12.48 -0.23 4.22
N HIS A 16 12.45 -0.54 2.93
CA HIS A 16 11.85 -1.80 2.44
C HIS A 16 12.56 -3.03 3.00
N LYS A 17 13.90 -3.08 2.95
CA LYS A 17 14.67 -4.21 3.49
C LYS A 17 14.54 -4.33 4.99
N ALA A 18 14.53 -3.22 5.72
CA ALA A 18 14.34 -3.23 7.17
C ALA A 18 12.98 -3.82 7.54
N PHE A 19 11.91 -3.45 6.82
CA PHE A 19 10.59 -4.02 7.02
C PHE A 19 10.57 -5.52 6.70
N VAL A 20 11.11 -5.93 5.55
CA VAL A 20 11.19 -7.36 5.18
C VAL A 20 11.98 -8.16 6.21
N ALA A 21 13.08 -7.62 6.72
CA ALA A 21 13.91 -8.26 7.75
C ALA A 21 13.22 -8.36 9.12
N ALA A 22 12.38 -7.40 9.47
CA ALA A 22 11.57 -7.44 10.70
C ALA A 22 10.55 -8.59 10.70
N GLY A 23 10.12 -9.05 9.52
CA GLY A 23 9.22 -10.19 9.37
C GLY A 23 7.76 -9.89 9.79
N GLY A 24 6.98 -10.95 9.99
CA GLY A 24 5.57 -10.86 10.37
C GLY A 24 4.60 -10.85 9.18
N HIS A 25 4.58 -9.77 8.40
CA HIS A 25 3.73 -9.64 7.20
C HIS A 25 4.54 -9.13 6.01
N LYS A 26 4.19 -9.51 4.77
CA LYS A 26 4.83 -8.96 3.57
C LYS A 26 4.47 -7.47 3.38
N PRO A 27 5.37 -6.63 2.82
CA PRO A 27 4.99 -5.31 2.32
C PRO A 27 3.79 -5.41 1.38
N ILE A 28 2.81 -4.52 1.53
CA ILE A 28 1.61 -4.52 0.69
C ILE A 28 1.70 -3.41 -0.35
N ILE A 29 1.35 -3.74 -1.58
CA ILE A 29 1.27 -2.82 -2.72
C ILE A 29 -0.19 -2.77 -3.17
N PRO A 30 -0.88 -1.61 -3.09
CA PRO A 30 -2.17 -1.47 -3.73
C PRO A 30 -2.05 -1.74 -5.24
N GLY A 31 -2.91 -2.59 -5.79
CA GLY A 31 -2.94 -2.96 -7.21
C GLY A 31 -3.02 -1.74 -8.13
N PRO A 32 -3.91 -0.77 -7.88
CA PRO A 32 -3.94 0.49 -8.62
C PRO A 32 -2.61 1.27 -8.57
N ALA A 33 -1.92 1.29 -7.42
CA ALA A 33 -0.60 1.92 -7.31
C ALA A 33 0.45 1.21 -8.18
N LEU A 34 0.42 -0.14 -8.19
CA LEU A 34 1.26 -0.93 -9.09
C LEU A 34 0.95 -0.59 -10.54
N SER A 35 -0.33 -0.56 -10.94
CA SER A 35 -0.75 -0.21 -12.30
C SER A 35 -0.29 1.19 -12.71
N GLN A 36 -0.41 2.18 -11.82
CA GLN A 36 0.04 3.55 -12.07
C GLN A 36 1.56 3.64 -12.21
N ALA A 37 2.32 2.86 -11.42
CA ALA A 37 3.78 2.88 -11.44
C ALA A 37 4.39 1.99 -12.54
N TRP A 38 3.67 0.98 -13.04
CA TRP A 38 4.19 0.00 -13.98
C TRP A 38 4.59 0.66 -15.31
N ARG A 39 5.84 0.48 -15.70
CA ARG A 39 6.39 0.98 -16.97
C ARG A 39 7.24 -0.13 -17.60
N THR A 40 6.66 -0.89 -18.52
CA THR A 40 7.35 -2.00 -19.17
C THR A 40 8.60 -1.52 -19.90
N SER A 41 9.78 -1.86 -19.40
CA SER A 41 11.06 -1.62 -20.06
C SER A 41 12.12 -2.62 -19.59
N PRO A 42 13.08 -3.02 -20.45
CA PRO A 42 14.17 -3.92 -20.05
C PRO A 42 14.96 -3.39 -18.84
N LYS A 43 15.11 -2.07 -18.74
CA LYS A 43 15.83 -1.39 -17.66
C LYS A 43 15.23 -1.60 -16.27
N THR A 44 13.91 -1.82 -16.18
CA THR A 44 13.19 -1.92 -14.89
C THR A 44 12.70 -3.33 -14.58
N ALA A 45 12.73 -4.25 -15.57
CA ALA A 45 12.18 -5.61 -15.44
C ALA A 45 12.76 -6.37 -14.24
N TYR A 46 14.07 -6.30 -14.02
CA TYR A 46 14.72 -6.98 -12.91
C TYR A 46 14.40 -6.35 -11.54
N ALA A 47 14.30 -5.02 -11.48
CA ALA A 47 13.90 -4.31 -10.27
C ALA A 47 12.46 -4.66 -9.88
N TRP A 48 11.55 -4.68 -10.85
CA TRP A 48 10.16 -5.14 -10.65
C TRP A 48 10.09 -6.59 -10.18
N LYS A 49 10.83 -7.50 -10.84
CA LYS A 49 10.88 -8.91 -10.44
C LYS A 49 11.32 -9.08 -8.98
N ARG A 50 12.38 -8.37 -8.56
CA ARG A 50 12.85 -8.40 -7.16
C ARG A 50 11.80 -7.85 -6.20
N LEU A 51 11.27 -6.66 -6.47
CA LEU A 51 10.29 -6.01 -5.61
C LEU A 51 9.03 -6.87 -5.41
N LEU A 52 8.51 -7.47 -6.50
CA LEU A 52 7.29 -8.27 -6.45
C LEU A 52 7.50 -9.65 -5.80
N ALA A 53 8.73 -10.15 -5.69
CA ALA A 53 9.02 -11.39 -4.97
C ALA A 53 8.80 -11.24 -3.45
N ASP A 54 9.11 -10.06 -2.92
CA ASP A 54 9.06 -9.77 -1.48
C ASP A 54 7.73 -9.14 -1.04
N ALA A 55 6.93 -8.62 -1.97
CA ALA A 55 5.68 -7.91 -1.69
C ALA A 55 4.42 -8.76 -1.93
N PHE A 56 3.30 -8.31 -1.36
CA PHE A 56 1.95 -8.77 -1.67
C PHE A 56 1.20 -7.65 -2.43
N VAL A 57 0.58 -7.97 -3.56
CA VAL A 57 -0.22 -6.99 -4.33
C VAL A 57 -1.68 -7.15 -3.94
N TYR A 58 -2.33 -6.06 -3.53
CA TYR A 58 -3.67 -6.06 -2.96
C TYR A 58 -4.71 -5.33 -3.83
N PRO A 59 -5.92 -5.89 -4.03
CA PRO A 59 -6.26 -7.28 -3.74
C PRO A 59 -5.52 -8.21 -4.70
N ALA A 60 -5.07 -9.37 -4.21
CA ALA A 60 -4.53 -10.40 -5.08
C ALA A 60 -5.68 -11.21 -5.72
N ASP A 61 -5.47 -11.73 -6.92
CA ASP A 61 -6.34 -12.78 -7.45
C ASP A 61 -6.33 -13.98 -6.50
N ARG A 62 -7.51 -14.56 -6.26
CA ARG A 62 -7.71 -15.81 -5.52
C ARG A 62 -7.13 -17.02 -6.24
N ALA A 63 -6.49 -16.87 -7.41
CA ALA A 63 -5.92 -17.93 -8.23
C ALA A 63 -5.12 -18.95 -7.41
N ARG A 64 -5.86 -19.99 -7.01
CA ARG A 64 -5.48 -21.30 -6.48
C ARG A 64 -4.19 -21.30 -5.68
N TYR A 65 -4.36 -21.13 -4.37
CA TYR A 65 -3.35 -21.58 -3.45
C TYR A 65 -3.75 -22.94 -2.88
N PRO A 66 -2.80 -23.87 -2.72
CA PRO A 66 -3.02 -25.11 -1.97
C PRO A 66 -3.51 -24.80 -0.55
N ASP A 67 -4.38 -25.66 -0.03
CA ASP A 67 -5.03 -25.53 1.29
C ASP A 67 -4.03 -25.61 2.47
N ASP A 68 -2.78 -25.96 2.19
CA ASP A 68 -1.70 -26.32 3.10
C ASP A 68 -0.74 -25.16 3.43
N LEU A 69 -1.07 -23.91 3.07
CA LEU A 69 -0.31 -22.71 3.46
C LEU A 69 -0.77 -22.14 4.82
N PRO A 70 0.15 -21.51 5.59
CA PRO A 70 -0.14 -20.90 6.89
C PRO A 70 -1.29 -19.88 6.82
N PRO A 71 -1.92 -19.57 7.98
CA PRO A 71 -3.08 -18.68 8.02
C PRO A 71 -2.77 -17.38 7.29
N ARG A 72 -3.60 -17.08 6.29
CA ARG A 72 -3.50 -15.83 5.56
C ARG A 72 -3.85 -14.70 6.50
N CYS A 73 -3.17 -13.58 6.33
CA CYS A 73 -3.71 -12.33 6.84
C CYS A 73 -5.13 -12.16 6.32
N LEU A 74 -6.11 -12.14 7.23
CA LEU A 74 -7.54 -12.12 6.90
C LEU A 74 -7.89 -10.97 5.94
N PRO A 75 -7.42 -9.72 6.17
CA PRO A 75 -7.56 -8.63 5.20
C PRO A 75 -7.04 -8.98 3.80
N CYS A 76 -5.82 -9.51 3.68
CA CYS A 76 -5.25 -9.91 2.39
C CYS A 76 -6.07 -10.99 1.67
N ALA A 77 -6.71 -11.90 2.42
CA ALA A 77 -7.56 -12.94 1.86
C ALA A 77 -8.97 -12.44 1.47
N GLY A 78 -9.49 -11.45 2.20
CA GLY A 78 -10.84 -10.91 2.03
C GLY A 78 -10.96 -9.84 0.96
N GLY A 79 -9.91 -9.04 0.75
CA GLY A 79 -10.00 -7.87 -0.12
C GLY A 79 -10.91 -6.77 0.44
N VAL A 80 -11.25 -5.78 -0.39
CA VAL A 80 -12.16 -4.69 -0.01
C VAL A 80 -13.60 -5.10 -0.31
N ASN A 81 -14.42 -5.22 0.73
CA ASN A 81 -15.86 -5.49 0.59
C ASN A 81 -16.65 -4.20 0.32
N ILE A 82 -17.98 -4.32 0.16
CA ILE A 82 -18.86 -3.17 -0.15
C ILE A 82 -18.74 -2.05 0.90
N GLU A 83 -18.71 -2.39 2.19
CA GLU A 83 -18.59 -1.38 3.25
C GLU A 83 -17.22 -0.70 3.21
N GLY A 84 -16.13 -1.44 2.95
CA GLY A 84 -14.81 -0.85 2.74
C GLY A 84 -14.76 0.11 1.55
N TRP A 85 -15.47 -0.19 0.45
CA TRP A 85 -15.59 0.74 -0.68
C TRP A 85 -16.39 1.99 -0.35
N LYS A 86 -17.45 1.89 0.46
CA LYS A 86 -18.19 3.05 0.97
C LYS A 86 -17.32 3.90 1.89
N THR A 87 -16.64 3.27 2.85
CA THR A 87 -15.66 3.95 3.72
C THR A 87 -14.64 4.72 2.88
N LEU A 88 -14.07 4.08 1.84
CA LEU A 88 -13.13 4.74 0.95
C LEU A 88 -13.73 5.97 0.26
N GLY A 89 -15.00 5.90 -0.17
CA GLY A 89 -15.74 7.04 -0.70
C GLY A 89 -15.89 8.19 0.31
N ASP A 90 -16.22 7.86 1.56
CA ASP A 90 -16.32 8.84 2.64
C ASP A 90 -14.97 9.47 2.96
N MET A 91 -13.89 8.68 2.98
CA MET A 91 -12.52 9.18 3.15
C MET A 91 -12.16 10.21 2.06
N ILE A 92 -12.47 9.89 0.80
CA ILE A 92 -12.26 10.78 -0.35
C ILE A 92 -13.02 12.10 -0.20
N GLY A 93 -14.27 12.04 0.28
CA GLY A 93 -15.11 13.22 0.45
C GLY A 93 -14.78 14.09 1.67
N SER A 94 -14.10 13.54 2.68
CA SER A 94 -13.90 14.19 3.99
C SER A 94 -12.45 14.56 4.30
N ALA A 95 -11.46 13.97 3.63
CA ALA A 95 -10.05 14.25 3.89
C ALA A 95 -9.72 15.73 3.71
N ALA A 96 -9.10 16.32 4.74
CA ALA A 96 -8.65 17.70 4.75
C ALA A 96 -7.30 17.83 4.00
N LEU A 97 -7.33 17.64 2.68
CA LEU A 97 -6.15 17.69 1.83
C LEU A 97 -5.59 19.11 1.70
N PRO A 98 -4.29 19.26 1.39
CA PRO A 98 -3.69 20.56 1.12
C PRO A 98 -4.44 21.34 0.03
N PRO A 99 -4.49 22.69 0.11
CA PRO A 99 -5.20 23.51 -0.86
C PRO A 99 -4.77 23.19 -2.30
N LYS A 100 -5.75 23.07 -3.21
CA LYS A 100 -5.58 22.73 -4.64
C LYS A 100 -5.22 21.26 -4.94
N LYS A 101 -4.99 20.42 -3.93
CA LYS A 101 -4.76 19.00 -4.18
C LYS A 101 -6.07 18.29 -4.51
N ARG A 102 -6.03 17.42 -5.51
CA ARG A 102 -7.19 16.59 -5.87
C ARG A 102 -7.17 15.33 -5.01
N PRO A 103 -8.34 14.85 -4.55
CA PRO A 103 -8.39 13.55 -3.89
C PRO A 103 -7.83 12.44 -4.77
N ASP A 104 -6.97 11.60 -4.18
CA ASP A 104 -6.40 10.42 -4.83
C ASP A 104 -6.97 9.15 -4.18
N PRO A 105 -7.82 8.39 -4.90
CA PRO A 105 -8.36 7.13 -4.40
C PRO A 105 -7.29 6.07 -4.06
N VAL A 106 -6.09 6.17 -4.64
CA VAL A 106 -4.99 5.23 -4.37
C VAL A 106 -4.37 5.49 -3.00
N ASP A 107 -4.21 6.76 -2.62
CA ASP A 107 -3.73 7.14 -1.30
C ASP A 107 -4.74 6.79 -0.22
N ALA A 108 -6.03 7.05 -0.46
CA ALA A 108 -7.12 6.62 0.41
C ALA A 108 -7.14 5.08 0.57
N LEU A 109 -6.97 4.35 -0.54
CA LEU A 109 -6.91 2.88 -0.53
C LEU A 109 -5.71 2.37 0.27
N ALA A 110 -4.53 2.99 0.15
CA ALA A 110 -3.35 2.61 0.92
C ALA A 110 -3.59 2.74 2.43
N VAL A 111 -4.23 3.82 2.86
CA VAL A 111 -4.63 4.04 4.26
C VAL A 111 -5.66 3.01 4.72
N LEU A 112 -6.70 2.76 3.92
CA LEU A 112 -7.73 1.78 4.26
C LEU A 112 -7.14 0.36 4.39
N ILE A 113 -6.22 -0.01 3.49
CA ILE A 113 -5.50 -1.28 3.58
C ILE A 113 -4.73 -1.35 4.89
N ALA A 114 -3.91 -0.35 5.22
CA ALA A 114 -3.14 -0.35 6.46
C ALA A 114 -4.05 -0.47 7.69
N ALA A 115 -5.12 0.33 7.77
CA ALA A 115 -6.10 0.27 8.84
C ALA A 115 -6.72 -1.14 8.97
N GLY A 116 -7.09 -1.77 7.85
CA GLY A 116 -7.63 -3.13 7.83
C GLY A 116 -6.68 -4.18 8.38
N HIS A 117 -5.37 -3.93 8.35
CA HIS A 117 -4.33 -4.82 8.92
C HIS A 117 -4.03 -4.52 10.40
N GLY A 118 -4.86 -3.70 11.07
CA GLY A 118 -4.64 -3.28 12.46
C GLY A 118 -3.71 -2.07 12.59
N GLY A 119 -3.50 -1.33 11.50
CA GLY A 119 -2.60 -0.19 11.42
C GLY A 119 -1.33 -0.49 10.63
N GLY A 120 -0.35 0.41 10.71
CA GLY A 120 0.95 0.24 10.07
C GLY A 120 1.51 1.51 9.42
N SER A 121 2.59 1.36 8.67
CA SER A 121 3.29 2.48 8.04
C SER A 121 3.08 2.50 6.53
N VAL A 122 2.61 3.63 6.01
CA VAL A 122 2.48 3.87 4.57
C VAL A 122 3.67 4.69 4.09
N LEU A 123 4.49 4.09 3.24
CA LEU A 123 5.70 4.70 2.68
C LEU A 123 5.34 5.53 1.44
N THR A 124 5.51 6.85 1.53
CA THR A 124 5.01 7.79 0.53
C THR A 124 5.95 8.98 0.32
N SER A 125 5.94 9.57 -0.87
CA SER A 125 6.53 10.90 -1.13
C SER A 125 5.65 12.04 -0.61
N ASP A 126 4.35 11.79 -0.49
CA ASP A 126 3.32 12.77 -0.17
C ASP A 126 2.76 12.45 1.21
N ARG A 127 3.55 12.79 2.24
CA ARG A 127 3.23 12.48 3.64
C ARG A 127 1.90 13.09 4.08
N ASP A 128 1.69 14.36 3.74
CA ASP A 128 0.53 15.14 4.18
C ASP A 128 -0.80 14.54 3.68
N ASP A 129 -0.81 13.95 2.50
CA ASP A 129 -2.00 13.30 1.91
C ASP A 129 -2.39 12.06 2.68
N ILE A 130 -1.40 11.21 2.98
CA ILE A 130 -1.61 9.99 3.75
C ILE A 130 -2.06 10.34 5.17
N GLU A 131 -1.49 11.38 5.78
CA GLU A 131 -1.93 11.85 7.10
C GLU A 131 -3.36 12.40 7.06
N ALA A 132 -3.72 13.17 6.03
CA ALA A 132 -5.08 13.67 5.83
C ALA A 132 -6.09 12.54 5.67
N TYR A 133 -5.76 11.50 4.91
CA TYR A 133 -6.61 10.30 4.79
C TYR A 133 -6.65 9.48 6.08
N ALA A 134 -5.53 9.30 6.78
CA ALA A 134 -5.50 8.58 8.05
C ALA A 134 -6.37 9.27 9.12
N ALA A 135 -6.42 10.60 9.11
CA ALA A 135 -7.27 11.39 10.02
C ALA A 135 -8.78 11.12 9.82
N THR A 136 -9.21 10.67 8.64
CA THR A 136 -10.61 10.27 8.38
C THR A 136 -10.98 8.92 9.03
N LEU A 137 -10.00 8.16 9.53
CA LEU A 137 -10.18 6.91 10.27
C LEU A 137 -9.54 7.02 11.67
N PRO A 138 -10.18 7.71 12.63
CA PRO A 138 -9.64 7.87 13.97
C PRO A 138 -9.37 6.52 14.66
N GLY A 139 -8.19 6.38 15.27
CA GLY A 139 -7.79 5.14 15.94
C GLY A 139 -7.29 4.03 15.01
N SER A 140 -7.11 4.31 13.70
CA SER A 140 -6.64 3.31 12.73
C SER A 140 -5.19 2.84 12.92
N GLY A 141 -4.38 3.55 13.70
CA GLY A 141 -2.96 3.20 13.91
C GLY A 141 -2.10 3.33 12.65
N VAL A 142 -2.57 4.06 11.64
CA VAL A 142 -1.86 4.30 10.38
C VAL A 142 -0.90 5.49 10.54
N THR A 143 0.33 5.32 10.07
CA THR A 143 1.38 6.34 10.10
C THR A 143 1.95 6.57 8.70
N ALA A 144 2.17 7.82 8.31
CA ALA A 144 2.84 8.15 7.07
C ALA A 144 4.36 8.21 7.28
N VAL A 145 5.12 7.55 6.41
CA VAL A 145 6.59 7.58 6.42
C VAL A 145 7.08 8.19 5.11
N ALA A 146 7.68 9.37 5.22
CA ALA A 146 8.29 10.05 4.09
C ALA A 146 9.53 9.28 3.59
N ILE A 147 9.59 9.09 2.27
CA ILE A 147 10.72 8.46 1.57
C ILE A 147 11.47 9.48 0.72
#